data_AF-A0A961MRJ3-F1
#
_entry.id   AF-A0A961MRJ3-F1
#
_cell.length_a   1.000
_cell.length_b   1.000
_cell.length_c   1.000
_cell.angle_alpha   90.00
_cell.angle_beta   90.00
_cell.angle_gamma   90.00
#
_symmetry.space_group_name_H-M   'P 1'
#
loop_
_entity.id
_entity.type
_entity.pdbx_description
1 polymer ?
#
loop_
_entity_poly.entity_id
_entity_poly.type
_entity_poly.pdbx_seq_one_letter_code
_entity_poly.pdbx_strand_id
1 'polypeptide(L)'
;LLAGTLSSCDRPVNPDALTVTLEPTEEPEAFYREGLGRRTTTDAPGLWAVVSQLPRAESAVIRNARSGAEVTVALFAARRSVGGSDIEISAEAADALGIGEEPASVSVTAVRVEPNLVVPKDVF
;
A
#
# COMPACT_ATOMS: atom_id res chain seq x y z
N LEU A 1 -20.89 29.75 9.97
CA LEU A 1 -20.92 29.50 8.51
C LEU A 1 -19.82 30.34 7.86
N LEU A 2 -18.61 29.78 7.69
CA LEU A 2 -17.58 30.31 6.80
C LEU A 2 -16.77 29.10 6.30
N ALA A 3 -17.12 28.61 5.11
CA ALA A 3 -16.33 27.63 4.37
C ALA A 3 -15.26 28.41 3.59
N GLY A 4 -14.00 28.18 3.91
CA GLY A 4 -12.87 28.66 3.11
C GLY A 4 -12.62 27.69 1.96
N THR A 5 -12.98 28.10 0.74
CA THR A 5 -12.64 27.37 -0.48
C THR A 5 -11.15 27.53 -0.73
N LEU A 6 -10.39 26.43 -0.65
CA LEU A 6 -9.00 26.41 -1.10
C LEU A 6 -9.03 26.48 -2.64
N SER A 7 -8.72 27.66 -3.19
CA SER A 7 -8.43 27.83 -4.61
C SER A 7 -7.22 26.98 -4.96
N SER A 8 -7.45 25.88 -5.69
CA SER A 8 -6.41 25.19 -6.43
C SER A 8 -5.85 26.18 -7.45
N CYS A 9 -4.56 26.52 -7.34
CA CYS A 9 -3.84 27.20 -8.41
C CYS A 9 -3.75 26.26 -9.61
N ASP A 10 -4.69 26.39 -10.53
CA ASP A 10 -4.63 25.78 -11.86
C ASP A 10 -3.50 26.45 -12.65
N ARG A 11 -2.27 25.94 -12.50
CA ARG A 11 -1.17 26.33 -13.39
C ARG A 11 -1.43 25.68 -14.74
N PRO A 12 -1.34 26.43 -15.86
CA PRO A 12 -1.41 25.82 -17.17
C PRO A 12 -0.31 24.75 -17.29
N VAL A 13 -0.72 23.52 -17.59
CA VAL A 13 0.18 22.41 -17.89
C VAL A 13 0.96 22.80 -19.14
N ASN A 14 2.28 23.00 -18.99
CA ASN A 14 3.16 23.25 -20.13
C ASN A 14 3.18 21.98 -21.00
N PRO A 15 2.72 22.01 -22.27
CA PRO A 15 2.73 20.83 -23.14
C PRO A 15 4.14 20.33 -23.46
N ASP A 16 5.15 21.17 -23.28
CA ASP A 16 6.57 20.80 -23.44
C ASP A 16 7.21 20.25 -22.15
N ALA A 17 6.43 20.13 -21.05
CA ALA A 17 6.94 19.57 -19.81
C ALA A 17 6.99 18.04 -19.87
N LEU A 18 8.09 17.48 -19.37
CA LEU A 18 8.20 16.06 -19.06
C LEU A 18 7.13 15.68 -18.03
N THR A 19 6.23 14.76 -18.40
CA THR A 19 5.23 14.21 -17.48
C THR A 19 5.74 12.88 -16.93
N VAL A 20 5.82 12.77 -15.60
CA VAL A 20 6.17 11.53 -14.89
C VAL A 20 4.93 10.99 -14.20
N THR A 21 4.45 9.82 -14.61
CA THR A 21 3.36 9.11 -13.94
C THR A 21 3.92 7.97 -13.10
N LEU A 22 3.38 7.82 -11.89
CA LEU A 22 3.77 6.81 -10.91
C LEU A 22 2.57 5.87 -10.71
N GLU A 23 2.47 4.85 -11.56
CA GLU A 23 1.37 3.90 -11.52
C GLU A 23 1.78 2.66 -10.71
N PRO A 24 1.08 2.36 -9.59
CA PRO A 24 1.35 1.16 -8.82
C PRO A 24 0.91 -0.08 -9.60
N THR A 25 1.83 -1.01 -9.83
CA THR A 25 1.59 -2.29 -10.50
C THR A 25 1.87 -3.45 -9.54
N GLU A 26 0.93 -4.40 -9.42
CA GLU A 26 1.12 -5.61 -8.63
C GLU A 26 2.14 -6.56 -9.25
N GLU A 27 3.10 -7.00 -8.43
CA GLU A 27 4.15 -7.94 -8.79
C GLU A 27 4.15 -9.15 -7.83
N PRO A 28 3.23 -10.11 -8.03
CA PRO A 28 3.15 -11.29 -7.17
C PRO A 28 4.42 -12.15 -7.20
N GLU A 29 5.20 -12.08 -8.29
CA GLU A 29 6.50 -12.75 -8.40
C GLU A 29 7.57 -12.15 -7.47
N ALA A 30 7.47 -10.85 -7.15
CA ALA A 30 8.36 -10.22 -6.19
C ALA A 30 8.04 -10.65 -4.75
N PHE A 31 6.74 -10.69 -4.42
CA PHE A 31 6.24 -11.30 -3.19
C PHE A 31 4.73 -11.53 -3.27
N TYR A 32 4.30 -12.73 -2.90
CA TYR A 32 2.91 -13.08 -2.68
C TYR A 32 2.75 -13.93 -1.43
N ARG A 33 1.70 -13.67 -0.66
CA ARG A 33 1.30 -14.52 0.46
C ARG A 33 -0.18 -14.43 0.76
N GLU A 34 -0.79 -15.56 1.07
CA GLU A 34 -2.06 -15.65 1.76
C GLU A 34 -1.84 -16.07 3.22
N GLY A 35 -2.71 -15.62 4.11
CA GLY A 35 -2.65 -16.03 5.50
C GLY A 35 -3.65 -15.30 6.38
N LEU A 36 -3.52 -15.51 7.69
CA LEU A 36 -4.26 -14.74 8.68
C LEU A 36 -3.52 -13.43 8.95
N GLY A 37 -4.22 -12.33 8.68
CA GLY A 37 -3.83 -10.97 9.04
C GLY A 37 -4.44 -10.58 10.38
N ARG A 38 -3.58 -10.15 11.30
CA ARG A 38 -4.00 -9.70 12.64
C ARG A 38 -3.62 -8.24 12.84
N ARG A 39 -4.55 -7.47 13.42
CA ARG A 39 -4.28 -6.11 13.90
C ARG A 39 -3.16 -6.12 14.94
N THR A 40 -2.17 -5.25 14.78
CA THR A 40 -1.14 -5.03 15.79
C THR A 40 -1.74 -4.45 17.07
N THR A 41 -1.13 -4.76 18.19
CA THR A 41 -1.41 -4.08 19.48
C THR A 41 -0.44 -2.92 19.74
N THR A 42 0.53 -2.72 18.84
CA THR A 42 1.53 -1.65 18.97
C THR A 42 0.98 -0.36 18.38
N ASP A 43 1.09 0.72 19.15
CA ASP A 43 0.74 2.05 18.68
C ASP A 43 1.89 2.66 17.86
N ALA A 44 1.96 2.26 16.59
CA ALA A 44 2.88 2.82 15.62
C ALA A 44 2.08 3.35 14.42
N PRO A 45 2.11 4.66 14.15
CA PRO A 45 1.27 5.29 13.14
C PRO A 45 1.65 4.87 11.72
N GLY A 46 0.73 5.11 10.79
CA GLY A 46 0.91 4.88 9.36
C GLY A 46 0.45 3.50 8.88
N LEU A 47 0.45 3.35 7.55
CA LEU A 47 0.04 2.14 6.85
C LEU A 47 1.23 1.21 6.64
N TRP A 48 1.35 0.22 7.52
CA TRP A 48 2.40 -0.79 7.44
C TRP A 48 1.88 -2.19 7.74
N ALA A 49 2.63 -3.20 7.29
CA ALA A 49 2.46 -4.59 7.68
C ALA A 49 3.79 -5.31 7.80
N VAL A 50 3.80 -6.41 8.54
CA VAL A 50 4.98 -7.23 8.80
C VAL A 50 4.67 -8.68 8.47
N VAL A 51 5.55 -9.34 7.72
CA VAL A 51 5.41 -10.75 7.32
C VAL A 51 6.72 -11.51 7.48
N SER A 52 6.65 -12.80 7.78
CA SER A 52 7.84 -13.66 7.89
C SER A 52 8.46 -13.92 6.51
N GLN A 53 9.78 -14.16 6.46
CA GLN A 53 10.48 -14.55 5.22
C GLN A 53 10.37 -13.56 4.05
N LEU A 54 10.06 -12.28 4.34
CA LEU A 54 10.16 -11.24 3.33
C LEU A 54 11.65 -10.99 3.02
N PRO A 55 12.11 -11.13 1.77
CA PRO A 55 13.53 -11.02 1.44
C PRO A 55 14.09 -9.60 1.63
N ARG A 56 13.27 -8.58 1.40
CA ARG A 56 13.58 -7.16 1.57
C ARG A 56 12.29 -6.36 1.75
N ALA A 57 12.37 -5.15 2.29
CA ALA A 57 11.18 -4.30 2.41
C ALA A 57 10.59 -4.00 1.02
N GLU A 58 9.26 -3.98 0.93
CA GLU A 58 8.51 -3.74 -0.30
C GLU A 58 7.36 -2.74 -0.02
N SER A 59 6.72 -2.24 -1.07
CA SER A 59 5.33 -1.78 -0.98
C SER A 59 4.41 -2.94 -1.31
N ALA A 60 3.25 -3.04 -0.69
CA ALA A 60 2.32 -4.13 -0.97
C ALA A 60 0.87 -3.69 -0.86
N VAL A 61 0.00 -4.31 -1.64
CA VAL A 61 -1.44 -4.26 -1.44
C VAL A 61 -1.85 -5.44 -0.57
N ILE A 62 -2.58 -5.15 0.49
CA ILE A 62 -3.25 -6.17 1.31
C ILE A 62 -4.72 -6.17 0.94
N ARG A 63 -5.28 -7.36 0.71
CA ARG A 63 -6.71 -7.55 0.43
C ARG A 63 -7.37 -8.42 1.49
N ASN A 64 -8.51 -7.99 2.00
CA ASN A 64 -9.36 -8.81 2.87
C ASN A 64 -10.22 -9.74 2.00
N ALA A 65 -10.03 -11.05 2.14
CA ALA A 65 -10.71 -12.05 1.31
C ALA A 65 -12.24 -12.05 1.50
N ARG A 66 -12.76 -11.56 2.64
CA ARG A 66 -14.19 -11.53 2.94
C ARG A 66 -14.89 -10.31 2.36
N SER A 67 -14.34 -9.12 2.58
CA SER A 67 -14.97 -7.85 2.18
C SER A 67 -14.53 -7.37 0.80
N GLY A 68 -13.40 -7.86 0.29
CA GLY A 68 -12.74 -7.30 -0.88
C GLY A 68 -12.06 -5.95 -0.64
N ALA A 69 -12.08 -5.44 0.59
CA ALA A 69 -11.39 -4.21 0.94
C ALA A 69 -9.88 -4.37 0.75
N GLU A 70 -9.22 -3.33 0.27
CA GLU A 70 -7.79 -3.33 0.01
C GLU A 70 -7.11 -2.05 0.47
N VAL A 71 -5.83 -2.16 0.84
CA VAL A 71 -5.00 -1.03 1.26
C VAL A 71 -3.55 -1.26 0.87
N THR A 72 -2.89 -0.21 0.38
CA THR A 72 -1.45 -0.21 0.11
C THR A 72 -0.68 0.16 1.36
N VAL A 73 0.33 -0.63 1.70
CA VAL A 73 1.14 -0.49 2.90
C VAL A 73 2.63 -0.59 2.60
N ALA A 74 3.46 -0.06 3.49
CA ALA A 74 4.86 -0.46 3.58
C ALA A 74 4.95 -1.87 4.20
N LEU A 75 5.61 -2.79 3.51
CA LEU A 75 5.74 -4.20 3.92
C LEU A 75 7.15 -4.46 4.46
N PHE A 76 7.23 -4.93 5.69
CA PHE A 76 8.49 -5.19 6.39
C PHE A 76 8.68 -6.67 6.74
N ALA A 77 9.94 -7.07 6.85
CA ALA A 77 10.30 -8.41 7.30
C ALA A 77 10.14 -8.54 8.82
N ALA A 78 9.46 -9.59 9.26
CA ALA A 78 9.31 -9.91 10.68
C ALA A 78 10.65 -10.35 11.28
N ARG A 79 11.06 -9.74 12.40
CA ARG A 79 12.25 -10.18 13.18
C ARG A 79 12.02 -11.49 13.95
N ARG A 80 10.76 -11.84 14.23
CA ARG A 80 10.29 -13.07 14.88
C ARG A 80 8.92 -13.44 14.30
N SER A 81 8.43 -14.65 14.52
CA SER A 81 7.06 -14.98 14.13
C SER A 81 6.08 -14.05 14.83
N VAL A 82 5.12 -13.53 14.06
CA VAL A 82 4.01 -12.72 14.58
C VAL A 82 3.08 -13.69 15.29
N GLY A 83 2.68 -13.41 16.53
CA GLY A 83 2.04 -14.38 17.43
C GLY A 83 0.81 -15.08 16.83
N GLY A 84 0.98 -16.32 16.34
CA GLY A 84 -0.08 -17.16 15.78
C GLY A 84 -0.67 -16.70 14.44
N SER A 85 -0.17 -15.63 13.83
CA SER A 85 -0.60 -15.10 12.54
C SER A 85 0.61 -14.90 11.63
N ASP A 86 0.44 -15.08 10.32
CA ASP A 86 1.56 -14.94 9.38
C ASP A 86 1.85 -13.48 9.01
N ILE A 87 0.88 -12.59 9.30
CA ILE A 87 0.84 -11.21 8.85
C ILE A 87 0.37 -10.32 10.02
N GLU A 88 1.22 -9.41 10.48
CA GLU A 88 0.85 -8.33 11.40
C GLU A 88 0.50 -7.07 10.61
N ILE A 89 -0.61 -6.42 10.93
CA ILE A 89 -1.13 -5.25 10.20
C ILE A 89 -1.25 -4.08 11.16
N SER A 90 -0.74 -2.91 10.77
CA SER A 90 -0.92 -1.66 11.51
C SER A 90 -2.39 -1.39 11.86
N ALA A 91 -2.62 -0.66 12.95
CA ALA A 91 -3.96 -0.27 13.38
C ALA A 91 -4.74 0.43 12.25
N GLU A 92 -4.13 1.42 11.60
CA GLU A 92 -4.73 2.18 10.51
C GLU A 92 -5.05 1.31 9.28
N ALA A 93 -4.16 0.40 8.88
CA ALA A 93 -4.43 -0.50 7.75
C ALA A 93 -5.50 -1.54 8.09
N ALA A 94 -5.55 -2.03 9.33
CA ALA A 94 -6.60 -2.93 9.78
C ALA A 94 -7.97 -2.24 9.76
N ASP A 95 -8.05 -0.98 10.19
CA ASP A 95 -9.26 -0.16 10.11
C ASP A 95 -9.72 0.01 8.65
N ALA A 96 -8.79 0.28 7.73
CA ALA A 96 -9.09 0.39 6.29
C ALA A 96 -9.58 -0.94 5.68
N LEU A 97 -9.06 -2.07 6.15
CA LEU A 97 -9.43 -3.42 5.69
C LEU A 97 -10.72 -3.95 6.37
N GLY A 98 -11.23 -3.26 7.39
CA GLY A 98 -12.34 -3.73 8.22
C GLY A 98 -11.99 -4.95 9.08
N ILE A 99 -10.74 -5.04 9.55
CA ILE A 99 -10.24 -6.11 10.42
C ILE A 99 -10.28 -5.64 11.87
N GLY A 100 -11.09 -6.32 12.69
CA GLY A 100 -11.21 -6.06 14.13
C GLY A 100 -10.19 -6.83 14.96
N GLU A 101 -10.62 -7.29 16.14
CA GLU A 101 -9.77 -8.03 17.10
C GLU A 101 -9.41 -9.44 16.61
N GLU A 102 -10.34 -10.11 15.92
CA GLU A 102 -10.14 -11.45 15.38
C GLU A 102 -9.34 -11.39 14.07
N PRO A 103 -8.34 -12.28 13.87
CA PRO A 103 -7.62 -12.36 12.61
C PRO A 103 -8.53 -12.66 11.42
N ALA A 104 -8.22 -12.07 10.27
CA ALA A 104 -8.97 -12.25 9.03
C ALA A 104 -8.09 -12.87 7.94
N SER A 105 -8.69 -13.65 7.04
CA SER A 105 -7.99 -14.14 5.84
C SER A 105 -7.68 -12.98 4.91
N VAL A 106 -6.40 -12.81 4.58
CA VAL A 106 -5.92 -11.76 3.68
C VAL A 106 -4.94 -12.33 2.66
N SER A 107 -4.80 -11.63 1.53
CA SER A 107 -3.67 -11.78 0.62
C SER A 107 -2.79 -10.52 0.65
N VAL A 108 -1.49 -10.70 0.46
CA VAL A 108 -0.47 -9.66 0.41
C VAL A 108 0.29 -9.82 -0.89
N THR A 109 0.27 -8.79 -1.73
CA THR A 109 0.92 -8.79 -3.05
C THR A 109 1.85 -7.60 -3.12
N ALA A 110 3.13 -7.83 -3.44
CA ALA A 110 4.07 -6.73 -3.65
C ALA A 110 3.60 -5.82 -4.79
N VAL A 111 3.91 -4.54 -4.67
CA VAL A 111 3.60 -3.51 -5.66
C VAL A 111 4.86 -2.73 -5.97
N ARG A 112 5.08 -2.48 -7.24
CA ARG A 112 6.12 -1.58 -7.72
C ARG A 112 5.52 -0.35 -8.37
N VAL A 113 6.25 0.73 -8.25
CA VAL A 113 5.93 2.00 -8.89
C VAL A 113 7.00 2.22 -9.95
N GLU A 114 6.68 1.88 -11.18
CA GLU A 114 7.55 2.15 -12.32
C GLU A 114 7.30 3.61 -12.77
N PRO A 115 8.32 4.47 -12.82
CA PRO A 115 8.15 5.81 -13.36
C PRO A 115 7.97 5.73 -14.88
N ASN A 116 6.79 6.11 -15.36
CA ASN A 116 6.52 6.24 -16.78
C ASN A 116 6.77 7.69 -17.21
N LEU A 117 7.72 7.86 -18.13
CA LEU A 117 8.13 9.15 -18.67
C LEU A 117 7.42 9.37 -20.01
N VAL A 118 6.43 10.25 -20.01
CA VAL A 118 5.79 10.69 -21.26
C VAL A 118 6.60 11.84 -21.82
N VAL A 119 7.37 11.56 -22.88
CA VAL A 119 8.12 12.56 -23.65
C VAL A 119 7.19 13.16 -24.71
N PRO A 120 7.05 14.49 -24.80
CA PRO A 120 6.27 15.14 -25.85
C PRO A 120 6.76 14.71 -27.25
N LYS A 121 5.81 14.36 -28.14
CA LYS A 121 6.11 13.80 -29.47
C LYS A 121 6.78 14.78 -30.44
N ASP A 122 6.80 16.07 -30.12
CA ASP A 122 7.23 17.14 -31.04
C ASP A 122 8.67 17.64 -30.80
N VAL A 123 9.51 16.85 -30.11
CA VAL A 123 10.90 17.23 -29.76
C VAL A 123 11.94 16.75 -30.80
N PHE A 124 11.52 16.10 -31.90
CA PHE A 124 12.41 15.68 -33.00
C PHE A 124 11.86 15.99 -34.39
#